data_AF-A0A6B2L8X7-F1
#
_entry.id   AF-A0A6B2L8X7-F1
#
_cell.length_a   1.000
_cell.length_b   1.000
_cell.length_c   1.000
_cell.angle_alpha   90.00
_cell.angle_beta   90.00
_cell.angle_gamma   90.00
#
_symmetry.space_group_name_H-M   'P 1'
#
loop_
_entity.id
_entity.type
_entity.pdbx_description
1 polymer ?
#
loop_
_entity_poly.entity_id
_entity_poly.type
_entity_poly.pdbx_seq_one_letter_code
_entity_poly.pdbx_strand_id
1 'polypeptide(L)'
;MDAEQLKLKSKEQLEVILKDLEAIYQKKLSVQKGLEKEIQKTLSFQAEKHKEVEAEEEFITIKLIKRLEELKNEKTDLVARVEREEEYLTNTLQKKLKRLEQEKVDLEQKLEIEEEYIINKLQKQFETLQSEKLQLEQQLEGESIAGLETRKLRLEMEDYKRKKDRQTAILKSENSELQLVLQKEKEKFQLLNQEKAEWERQSELEDEHHINTKLNCPQFAPRKRGISTNRSVLKSSTGSLSPRGQQRTLKRGWLEVLGGPDKKNQEESEGELFFTLTEESLTGYESESIEMLPPDSISTKINLGKVEDVVLNGNGFTLKLKSGEMFTFVGNDASSWCNLIKDLLP
;
A
#
# COMPACT_ATOMS: atom_id res chain seq x y z
N MET A 1 49.10 -133.14 95.71
CA MET A 1 49.01 -132.95 94.24
C MET A 1 50.40 -132.60 93.77
N ASP A 2 51.04 -133.54 93.10
CA ASP A 2 52.45 -133.48 92.73
C ASP A 2 52.67 -132.40 91.67
N ALA A 3 53.74 -131.62 91.81
CA ALA A 3 54.05 -130.43 91.02
C ALA A 3 54.08 -130.68 89.49
N GLU A 4 54.26 -131.93 89.06
CA GLU A 4 54.25 -132.33 87.65
C GLU A 4 52.85 -132.32 87.01
N GLN A 5 51.80 -132.70 87.74
CA GLN A 5 50.43 -132.69 87.21
C GLN A 5 49.90 -131.27 87.01
N LEU A 6 50.30 -130.34 87.89
CA LEU A 6 49.95 -128.92 87.78
C LEU A 6 50.66 -128.25 86.59
N LYS A 7 51.92 -128.63 86.34
CA LYS A 7 52.69 -128.20 85.16
C LYS A 7 52.08 -128.74 83.85
N LEU A 8 51.64 -129.99 83.83
CA LEU A 8 51.00 -130.59 82.66
C LEU A 8 49.67 -129.89 82.32
N LYS A 9 48.80 -129.65 83.31
CA LYS A 9 47.54 -128.90 83.11
C LYS A 9 47.79 -127.47 82.63
N SER A 10 48.79 -126.79 83.18
CA SER A 10 49.18 -125.45 82.71
C SER A 10 49.70 -125.48 81.27
N LYS A 11 50.48 -126.50 80.88
CA LYS A 11 50.95 -126.68 79.51
C LYS A 11 49.78 -126.91 78.54
N GLU A 12 48.83 -127.77 78.89
CA GLU A 12 47.62 -128.02 78.09
C GLU A 12 46.77 -126.74 77.93
N GLN A 13 46.60 -125.96 78.99
CA GLN A 13 45.92 -124.65 78.92
C GLN A 13 46.65 -123.68 77.99
N LEU A 14 47.99 -123.63 78.05
CA LEU A 14 48.78 -122.78 77.15
C LEU A 14 48.67 -123.24 75.69
N GLU A 15 48.63 -124.54 75.42
CA GLU A 15 48.43 -125.08 74.06
C GLU A 15 47.06 -124.72 73.47
N VAL A 16 46.00 -124.71 74.29
CA VAL A 16 44.66 -124.26 73.87
C VAL A 16 44.67 -122.76 73.56
N ILE A 17 45.25 -121.95 74.45
CA ILE A 17 45.36 -120.50 74.24
C ILE A 17 46.17 -120.18 72.98
N LEU A 18 47.26 -120.91 72.72
CA LEU A 18 48.05 -120.75 71.50
C LEU A 18 47.22 -121.03 70.23
N LYS A 19 46.43 -122.11 70.21
CA LYS A 19 45.54 -122.42 69.09
C LYS A 19 44.47 -121.35 68.86
N ASP A 20 43.87 -120.82 69.92
CA ASP A 20 42.88 -119.77 69.83
C ASP A 20 43.49 -118.46 69.30
N LEU A 21 44.69 -118.10 69.77
CA LEU A 21 45.43 -116.93 69.26
C LEU A 21 45.80 -117.08 67.79
N GLU A 22 46.23 -118.27 67.34
CA GLU A 22 46.49 -118.56 65.93
C GLU A 22 45.21 -118.41 65.09
N ALA A 23 44.07 -118.94 65.55
CA ALA A 23 42.80 -118.81 64.86
C ALA A 23 42.33 -117.35 64.76
N ILE A 24 42.49 -116.57 65.84
CA ILE A 24 42.18 -115.13 65.85
C ILE A 24 43.09 -114.37 64.87
N TYR A 25 44.39 -114.67 64.86
CA TYR A 25 45.34 -114.04 63.94
C TYR A 25 45.00 -114.35 62.48
N GLN A 26 44.67 -115.60 62.14
CA GLN A 26 44.24 -115.97 60.78
C GLN A 26 42.94 -115.28 60.38
N LYS A 27 41.97 -115.17 61.30
CA LYS A 27 40.72 -114.43 61.05
C LYS A 27 40.99 -112.95 60.80
N LYS A 28 41.85 -112.31 61.61
CA LYS A 28 42.27 -110.92 61.43
C LYS A 28 42.95 -110.71 60.07
N LEU A 29 43.84 -111.62 59.69
CA LEU A 29 44.53 -111.58 58.39
C LEU A 29 43.55 -111.74 57.21
N SER A 30 42.55 -112.61 57.35
CA SER A 30 41.50 -112.78 56.32
C SER A 30 40.63 -111.53 56.18
N VAL A 31 40.24 -110.91 57.29
CA VAL A 31 39.47 -109.65 57.29
C VAL A 31 40.30 -108.52 56.67
N GLN A 32 41.58 -108.42 57.05
CA GLN A 32 42.49 -107.42 56.49
C GLN A 32 42.61 -107.56 54.96
N LYS A 33 42.81 -108.79 54.45
CA LYS A 33 42.83 -109.05 53.00
C LYS A 33 41.50 -108.72 52.31
N GLY A 34 40.37 -108.90 52.99
CA GLY A 34 39.05 -108.52 52.49
C GLY A 34 38.94 -107.00 52.34
N LEU A 35 39.27 -106.26 53.40
CA LEU A 35 39.28 -104.80 53.41
C LEU A 35 40.25 -104.21 52.37
N GLU A 36 41.46 -104.77 52.23
CA GLU A 36 42.42 -104.34 51.21
C GLU A 36 41.86 -104.48 49.79
N LYS A 37 41.14 -105.56 49.50
CA LYS A 37 40.48 -105.75 48.20
C LYS A 37 39.34 -104.75 47.99
N GLU A 38 38.55 -104.46 49.01
CA GLU A 38 37.47 -103.46 48.93
C GLU A 38 38.03 -102.04 48.72
N ILE A 39 39.09 -101.69 49.42
CA ILE A 39 39.81 -100.42 49.23
C ILE A 39 40.35 -100.34 47.80
N GLN A 40 41.02 -101.38 47.30
CA GLN A 40 41.51 -101.40 45.91
C GLN A 40 40.40 -101.23 44.88
N LYS A 41 39.28 -101.93 45.05
CA LYS A 41 38.10 -101.81 44.17
C LYS A 41 37.51 -100.39 44.20
N THR A 42 37.43 -99.80 45.39
CA THR A 42 36.91 -98.44 45.57
C THR A 42 37.82 -97.42 44.90
N LEU A 43 39.14 -97.55 45.08
CA LEU A 43 40.14 -96.69 44.45
C LEU A 43 40.11 -96.81 42.92
N SER A 44 40.01 -98.03 42.37
CA SER A 44 39.91 -98.21 40.91
C SER A 44 38.62 -97.61 40.35
N PHE A 45 37.50 -97.80 41.05
CA PHE A 45 36.21 -97.22 40.66
C PHE A 45 36.23 -95.69 40.71
N GLN A 46 36.80 -95.11 41.77
CA GLN A 46 36.97 -93.65 41.88
C GLN A 46 37.87 -93.10 40.78
N ALA A 47 38.98 -93.78 40.46
CA ALA A 47 39.87 -93.35 39.38
C ALA A 47 39.18 -93.37 38.01
N GLU A 48 38.33 -94.36 37.73
CA GLU A 48 37.54 -94.42 36.49
C GLU A 48 36.50 -93.31 36.44
N LYS A 49 35.79 -93.07 37.54
CA LYS A 49 34.82 -91.98 37.62
C LYS A 49 35.44 -90.60 37.53
N HIS A 50 36.62 -90.39 38.09
CA HIS A 50 37.36 -89.14 37.92
C HIS A 50 37.70 -88.89 36.44
N LYS A 51 38.14 -89.92 35.70
CA LYS A 51 38.42 -89.78 34.26
C LYS A 51 37.18 -89.42 33.44
N GLU A 52 36.03 -90.00 33.78
CA GLU A 52 34.76 -89.70 33.11
C GLU A 52 34.36 -88.24 33.35
N VAL A 53 34.44 -87.77 34.60
CA VAL A 53 34.16 -86.37 34.97
C VAL A 53 35.14 -85.40 34.28
N GLU A 54 36.44 -85.69 34.31
CA GLU A 54 37.45 -84.85 33.64
C GLU A 54 37.16 -84.71 32.14
N ALA A 55 36.79 -85.81 31.46
CA ALA A 55 36.44 -85.77 30.04
C ALA A 55 35.18 -84.96 29.75
N GLU A 56 34.15 -85.06 30.61
CA GLU A 56 32.93 -84.25 30.50
C GLU A 56 33.23 -82.76 30.75
N GLU A 57 34.04 -82.43 31.74
CA GLU A 57 34.46 -81.07 32.06
C GLU A 57 35.27 -80.45 30.91
N GLU A 58 36.20 -81.19 30.32
CA GLU A 58 36.95 -80.76 29.14
C GLU A 58 36.01 -80.52 27.94
N PHE A 59 35.06 -81.42 27.70
CA PHE A 59 34.09 -81.27 26.61
C PHE A 59 33.23 -80.01 26.79
N ILE A 60 32.71 -79.78 27.99
CA ILE A 60 31.91 -78.59 28.31
C ILE A 60 32.78 -77.33 28.16
N THR A 61 34.02 -77.35 28.66
CA THR A 61 34.95 -76.22 28.58
C THR A 61 35.26 -75.85 27.14
N ILE A 62 35.57 -76.84 26.29
CA ILE A 62 35.81 -76.62 24.85
C ILE A 62 34.57 -76.01 24.18
N LYS A 63 33.38 -76.52 24.49
CA LYS A 63 32.12 -76.00 23.91
C LYS A 63 31.86 -74.56 24.33
N LEU A 64 32.11 -74.21 25.59
CA LEU A 64 31.95 -72.85 26.10
C LEU A 64 32.98 -71.89 25.48
N ILE A 65 34.24 -72.31 25.36
CA ILE A 65 35.30 -71.50 24.71
C ILE A 65 34.91 -71.18 23.27
N LYS A 66 34.48 -72.19 22.49
CA LYS A 66 34.03 -71.97 21.12
C LYS A 66 32.86 -70.99 21.05
N ARG A 67 31.87 -71.12 21.95
CA ARG A 67 30.74 -70.19 21.98
C ARG A 67 31.14 -68.78 22.37
N LEU A 68 32.09 -68.62 23.28
CA LEU A 68 32.65 -67.31 23.65
C LEU A 68 33.40 -66.67 22.48
N GLU A 69 34.16 -67.44 21.72
CA GLU A 69 34.87 -66.96 20.52
C GLU A 69 33.89 -66.53 19.43
N GLU A 70 32.86 -67.33 19.15
CA GLU A 70 31.78 -66.95 18.23
C GLU A 70 31.13 -65.64 18.62
N LEU A 71 30.71 -65.51 19.89
CA LEU A 71 30.08 -64.28 20.40
C LEU A 71 31.03 -63.08 20.35
N LYS A 72 32.32 -63.29 20.61
CA LYS A 72 33.33 -62.25 20.50
C LYS A 72 33.48 -61.77 19.06
N ASN A 73 33.52 -62.69 18.09
CA ASN A 73 33.62 -62.38 16.67
C ASN A 73 32.34 -61.68 16.16
N GLU A 74 31.16 -62.19 16.54
CA GLU A 74 29.88 -61.54 16.23
C GLU A 74 29.85 -60.11 16.78
N LYS A 75 30.32 -59.90 18.01
CA LYS A 75 30.42 -58.57 18.62
C LYS A 75 31.36 -57.65 17.85
N THR A 76 32.55 -58.11 17.46
CA THR A 76 33.49 -57.30 16.68
C THR A 76 32.94 -56.95 15.30
N ASP A 77 32.25 -57.88 14.64
CA ASP A 77 31.64 -57.66 13.33
C ASP A 77 30.45 -56.69 13.40
N LEU A 78 29.69 -56.74 14.49
CA LEU A 78 28.61 -55.77 14.74
C LEU A 78 29.17 -54.37 14.98
N VAL A 79 30.20 -54.23 15.82
CA VAL A 79 30.86 -52.94 16.06
C VAL A 79 31.41 -52.37 14.75
N ALA A 80 32.12 -53.17 13.96
CA ALA A 80 32.66 -52.71 12.67
C ALA A 80 31.57 -52.38 11.63
N ARG A 81 30.36 -52.95 11.73
CA ARG A 81 29.22 -52.55 10.89
C ARG A 81 28.65 -51.21 11.33
N VAL A 82 28.43 -51.04 12.64
CA VAL A 82 27.91 -49.80 13.21
C VAL A 82 28.85 -48.63 12.90
N GLU A 83 30.17 -48.78 13.12
CA GLU A 83 31.15 -47.74 12.81
C GLU A 83 31.11 -47.31 11.33
N ARG A 84 30.97 -48.26 10.40
CA ARG A 84 30.83 -47.97 8.96
C ARG A 84 29.54 -47.26 8.63
N GLU A 85 28.43 -47.65 9.24
CA GLU A 85 27.13 -46.99 9.04
C GLU A 85 27.15 -45.57 9.61
N GLU A 86 27.73 -45.37 10.79
CA GLU A 86 27.93 -44.06 11.40
C GLU A 86 28.81 -43.15 10.54
N GLU A 87 29.91 -43.67 10.00
CA GLU A 87 30.78 -42.93 9.08
C GLU A 87 30.03 -42.56 7.79
N TYR A 88 29.28 -43.50 7.20
CA TYR A 88 28.49 -43.25 5.99
C TYR A 88 27.41 -42.18 6.22
N LEU A 89 26.68 -42.27 7.32
CA LEU A 89 25.64 -41.30 7.68
C LEU A 89 26.26 -39.92 7.93
N THR A 90 27.33 -39.85 8.72
CA THR A 90 28.03 -38.60 9.02
C THR A 90 28.54 -37.94 7.75
N ASN A 91 29.21 -38.69 6.87
CA ASN A 91 29.70 -38.18 5.59
C ASN A 91 28.57 -37.70 4.67
N THR A 92 27.47 -38.43 4.61
CA THR A 92 26.31 -38.07 3.79
C THR A 92 25.65 -36.80 4.30
N LEU A 93 25.45 -36.69 5.62
CA LEU A 93 24.86 -35.52 6.26
C LEU A 93 25.77 -34.30 6.10
N GLN A 94 27.07 -34.43 6.32
CA GLN A 94 28.03 -33.34 6.10
C GLN A 94 28.04 -32.84 4.66
N LYS A 95 27.98 -33.75 3.67
CA LYS A 95 27.87 -33.37 2.25
C LYS A 95 26.57 -32.62 1.95
N LYS A 96 25.44 -33.10 2.49
CA LYS A 96 24.14 -32.42 2.34
C LYS A 96 24.12 -31.05 3.00
N LEU A 97 24.69 -30.94 4.20
CA LEU A 97 24.81 -29.68 4.94
C LEU A 97 25.64 -28.67 4.16
N LYS A 98 26.83 -29.06 3.68
CA LYS A 98 27.67 -28.18 2.83
C LYS A 98 26.95 -27.74 1.56
N ARG A 99 26.19 -28.64 0.93
CA ARG A 99 25.39 -28.28 -0.25
C ARG A 99 24.32 -27.24 0.10
N LEU A 100 23.58 -27.43 1.20
CA LEU A 100 22.57 -26.47 1.64
C LEU A 100 23.18 -25.13 2.04
N GLU A 101 24.36 -25.12 2.66
CA GLU A 101 25.09 -23.89 2.96
C GLU A 101 25.48 -23.15 1.68
N GLN A 102 25.95 -23.86 0.65
CA GLN A 102 26.25 -23.28 -0.66
C GLN A 102 25.00 -22.75 -1.35
N GLU A 103 23.93 -23.54 -1.40
CA GLU A 103 22.64 -23.12 -1.98
C GLU A 103 22.08 -21.89 -1.25
N LYS A 104 22.24 -21.82 0.07
CA LYS A 104 21.86 -20.65 0.86
C LYS A 104 22.66 -19.42 0.46
N VAL A 105 23.99 -19.52 0.39
CA VAL A 105 24.86 -18.40 -0.03
C VAL A 105 24.53 -17.94 -1.44
N ASP A 106 24.30 -18.87 -2.38
CA ASP A 106 23.93 -18.55 -3.75
C ASP A 106 22.58 -17.81 -3.84
N LEU A 107 21.62 -18.18 -2.97
CA LEU A 107 20.33 -17.50 -2.89
C LEU A 107 20.45 -16.13 -2.23
N GLU A 108 21.23 -16.00 -1.17
CA GLU A 108 21.52 -14.70 -0.53
C GLU A 108 22.18 -13.74 -1.53
N GLN A 109 23.15 -14.21 -2.30
CA GLN A 109 23.79 -13.40 -3.34
C GLN A 109 22.82 -12.97 -4.44
N LYS A 110 21.93 -13.85 -4.90
CA LYS A 110 20.90 -13.49 -5.89
C LYS A 110 19.94 -12.45 -5.34
N LEU A 111 19.54 -12.60 -4.09
CA LEU A 111 18.63 -11.68 -3.42
C LEU A 111 19.29 -10.29 -3.26
N GLU A 112 20.55 -10.23 -2.85
CA GLU A 112 21.31 -8.97 -2.80
C GLU A 112 21.37 -8.28 -4.17
N ILE A 113 21.63 -9.02 -5.25
CA ILE A 113 21.64 -8.47 -6.61
C ILE A 113 20.26 -7.92 -7.01
N GLU A 114 19.18 -8.63 -6.68
CA GLU A 114 17.82 -8.17 -6.96
C GLU A 114 17.46 -6.91 -6.15
N GLU A 115 17.83 -6.86 -4.88
CA GLU A 115 17.65 -5.68 -4.03
C GLU A 115 18.42 -4.48 -4.58
N GLU A 116 19.69 -4.66 -4.93
CA GLU A 116 20.50 -3.60 -5.56
C GLU A 116 19.87 -3.12 -6.87
N TYR A 117 19.35 -4.04 -7.70
CA TYR A 117 18.66 -3.68 -8.93
C TYR A 117 17.41 -2.83 -8.67
N ILE A 118 16.58 -3.24 -7.70
CA ILE A 118 15.36 -2.50 -7.32
C ILE A 118 15.72 -1.12 -6.77
N ILE A 119 16.71 -1.03 -5.87
CA ILE A 119 17.18 0.24 -5.31
C ILE A 119 17.64 1.18 -6.42
N ASN A 120 18.47 0.69 -7.34
CA ASN A 120 18.97 1.48 -8.46
C ASN A 120 17.83 1.94 -9.39
N LYS A 121 16.80 1.10 -9.60
CA LYS A 121 15.63 1.47 -10.40
C LYS A 121 14.80 2.56 -9.72
N LEU A 122 14.53 2.40 -8.42
CA LEU A 122 13.78 3.37 -7.63
C LEU A 122 14.53 4.71 -7.51
N GLN A 123 15.84 4.67 -7.30
CA GLN A 123 16.68 5.88 -7.27
C GLN A 123 16.58 6.66 -8.59
N LYS A 124 16.70 5.98 -9.74
CA LYS A 124 16.54 6.64 -11.05
C LYS A 124 15.15 7.25 -11.25
N GLN A 125 14.11 6.55 -10.83
CA GLN A 125 12.74 7.07 -10.88
C GLN A 125 12.58 8.29 -9.97
N PHE A 126 13.14 8.23 -8.77
CA PHE A 126 13.13 9.34 -7.81
C PHE A 126 13.87 10.57 -8.36
N GLU A 127 15.07 10.38 -8.92
CA GLU A 127 15.85 11.46 -9.54
C GLU A 127 15.08 12.10 -10.71
N THR A 128 14.42 11.27 -11.53
CA THR A 128 13.60 11.75 -12.65
C THR A 128 12.43 12.60 -12.14
N LEU A 129 11.65 12.09 -11.17
CA LEU A 129 10.53 12.81 -10.56
C LEU A 129 11.00 14.10 -9.86
N GLN A 130 12.16 14.07 -9.18
CA GLN A 130 12.73 15.24 -8.54
C GLN A 130 13.12 16.30 -9.58
N SER A 131 13.68 15.89 -10.72
CA SER A 131 14.02 16.79 -11.82
C SER A 131 12.78 17.41 -12.48
N GLU A 132 11.73 16.62 -12.70
CA GLU A 132 10.45 17.08 -13.23
C GLU A 132 9.78 18.08 -12.28
N LYS A 133 9.76 17.76 -10.98
CA LYS A 133 9.26 18.67 -9.96
C LYS A 133 10.02 20.01 -9.99
N LEU A 134 11.35 19.98 -10.03
CA LEU A 134 12.16 21.19 -10.07
C LEU A 134 11.89 22.02 -11.34
N GLN A 135 11.72 21.37 -12.50
CA GLN A 135 11.36 22.05 -13.75
C GLN A 135 9.98 22.70 -13.68
N LEU A 136 8.99 22.00 -13.13
CA LEU A 136 7.64 22.54 -12.94
C LEU A 136 7.64 23.72 -11.96
N GLU A 137 8.39 23.63 -10.86
CA GLU A 137 8.56 24.75 -9.91
C GLU A 137 9.17 25.97 -10.60
N GLN A 138 10.21 25.78 -11.42
CA GLN A 138 10.82 26.87 -12.21
C GLN A 138 9.86 27.47 -13.24
N GLN A 139 9.04 26.63 -13.90
CA GLN A 139 8.02 27.11 -14.84
C GLN A 139 6.95 27.95 -14.14
N LEU A 140 6.44 27.47 -13.01
CA LEU A 140 5.46 28.19 -12.17
C LEU A 140 6.01 29.54 -11.68
N GLU A 141 7.26 29.58 -11.23
CA GLU A 141 7.92 30.84 -10.85
C GLU A 141 8.04 31.79 -12.05
N GLY A 142 8.47 31.27 -13.21
CA GLY A 142 8.58 32.05 -14.45
C GLY A 142 7.23 32.63 -14.93
N GLU A 143 6.17 31.83 -14.93
CA GLU A 143 4.82 32.26 -15.29
C GLU A 143 4.26 33.29 -14.32
N SER A 144 4.53 33.15 -13.02
CA SER A 144 4.15 34.12 -12.00
C SER A 144 4.80 35.49 -12.25
N ILE A 145 6.10 35.50 -12.55
CA ILE A 145 6.84 36.73 -12.87
C ILE A 145 6.30 37.37 -14.16
N ALA A 146 6.13 36.58 -15.22
CA ALA A 146 5.59 37.06 -16.50
C ALA A 146 4.15 37.60 -16.36
N GLY A 147 3.33 36.97 -15.52
CA GLY A 147 1.97 37.41 -15.20
C GLY A 147 1.95 38.75 -14.47
N LEU A 148 2.86 38.96 -13.50
CA LEU A 148 3.02 40.24 -12.80
C LEU A 148 3.48 41.36 -13.74
N GLU A 149 4.42 41.06 -14.64
CA GLU A 149 4.94 42.02 -15.61
C GLU A 149 3.88 42.42 -16.64
N THR A 150 3.11 41.45 -17.15
CA THR A 150 1.96 41.69 -18.02
C THR A 150 0.89 42.54 -17.33
N ARG A 151 0.61 42.26 -16.05
CA ARG A 151 -0.33 43.05 -15.24
C ARG A 151 0.15 44.50 -15.06
N LYS A 152 1.46 44.70 -14.83
CA LYS A 152 2.06 46.03 -14.68
C LYS A 152 1.95 46.84 -15.97
N LEU A 153 2.36 46.26 -17.10
CA LEU A 153 2.22 46.88 -18.43
C LEU A 153 0.76 47.25 -18.74
N ARG A 154 -0.20 46.39 -18.37
CA ARG A 154 -1.63 46.68 -18.54
C ARG A 154 -2.09 47.88 -17.73
N LEU A 155 -1.68 47.99 -16.47
CA LEU A 155 -2.00 49.16 -15.63
C LEU A 155 -1.41 50.45 -16.19
N GLU A 156 -0.16 50.40 -16.66
CA GLU A 156 0.49 51.55 -17.31
C GLU A 156 -0.24 51.98 -18.59
N MET A 157 -0.69 51.02 -19.41
CA MET A 157 -1.51 51.32 -20.59
C MET A 157 -2.87 51.92 -20.23
N GLU A 158 -3.54 51.42 -19.20
CA GLU A 158 -4.83 51.96 -18.74
C GLU A 158 -4.69 53.40 -18.23
N ASP A 159 -3.61 53.71 -17.51
CA ASP A 159 -3.31 55.07 -17.05
C ASP A 159 -2.96 56.02 -18.20
N TYR A 160 -2.20 55.55 -19.19
CA TYR A 160 -1.93 56.34 -20.40
C TYR A 160 -3.22 56.64 -21.16
N LYS A 161 -4.10 55.64 -21.32
CA LYS A 161 -5.41 55.80 -21.95
C LYS A 161 -6.27 56.83 -21.20
N ARG A 162 -6.34 56.76 -19.87
CA ARG A 162 -7.03 57.74 -19.03
C ARG A 162 -6.50 59.17 -19.23
N LYS A 163 -5.18 59.34 -19.28
CA LYS A 163 -4.56 60.67 -19.55
C LYS A 163 -4.95 61.20 -20.93
N LYS A 164 -4.90 60.35 -21.96
CA LYS A 164 -5.31 60.71 -23.32
C LYS A 164 -6.79 61.08 -23.37
N ASP A 165 -7.66 60.29 -22.73
CA ASP A 165 -9.10 60.55 -22.70
C ASP A 165 -9.41 61.87 -21.99
N ARG A 166 -8.74 62.17 -20.86
CA ARG A 166 -8.82 63.48 -20.19
C ARG A 166 -8.44 64.63 -21.12
N GLN A 167 -7.32 64.49 -21.83
CA GLN A 167 -6.88 65.52 -22.78
C GLN A 167 -7.90 65.71 -23.91
N THR A 168 -8.44 64.62 -24.46
CA THR A 168 -9.49 64.72 -25.49
C THR A 168 -10.78 65.34 -24.97
N ALA A 169 -11.14 65.11 -23.71
CA ALA A 169 -12.30 65.74 -23.09
C ALA A 169 -12.10 67.25 -22.91
N ILE A 170 -10.91 67.68 -22.47
CA ILE A 170 -10.54 69.09 -22.36
C ILE A 170 -10.62 69.77 -23.73
N LEU A 171 -9.94 69.20 -24.75
CA LEU A 171 -9.96 69.74 -26.12
C LEU A 171 -11.38 69.78 -26.72
N LYS A 172 -12.24 68.82 -26.39
CA LYS A 172 -13.66 68.84 -26.80
C LYS A 172 -14.44 69.95 -26.10
N SER A 173 -14.20 70.19 -24.82
CA SER A 173 -14.80 71.30 -24.07
C SER A 173 -14.40 72.65 -24.67
N GLU A 174 -13.09 72.86 -24.87
CA GLU A 174 -12.56 74.08 -25.49
C GLU A 174 -13.12 74.30 -26.90
N ASN A 175 -13.21 73.25 -27.73
CA ASN A 175 -13.85 73.35 -29.05
C ASN A 175 -15.33 73.74 -28.95
N SER A 176 -16.07 73.20 -27.97
CA SER A 176 -17.47 73.57 -27.75
C SER A 176 -17.60 75.03 -27.33
N GLU A 177 -16.69 75.51 -26.48
CA GLU A 177 -16.64 76.91 -26.04
C GLU A 177 -16.30 77.85 -27.21
N LEU A 178 -15.29 77.51 -28.01
CA LEU A 178 -14.90 78.27 -29.20
C LEU A 178 -16.03 78.32 -30.25
N GLN A 179 -16.76 77.22 -30.45
CA GLN A 179 -17.96 77.22 -31.31
C GLN A 179 -19.02 78.18 -30.80
N LEU A 180 -19.25 78.23 -29.47
CA LEU A 180 -20.22 79.12 -28.86
C LEU A 180 -19.79 80.59 -28.96
N VAL A 181 -18.50 80.89 -28.78
CA VAL A 181 -17.94 82.25 -28.99
C VAL A 181 -18.08 82.66 -30.45
N LEU A 182 -17.69 81.80 -31.39
CA LEU A 182 -17.82 82.06 -32.82
C LEU A 182 -19.28 82.32 -33.21
N GLN A 183 -20.23 81.60 -32.62
CA GLN A 183 -21.65 81.82 -32.86
C GLN A 183 -22.12 83.19 -32.35
N LYS A 184 -21.71 83.59 -31.13
CA LYS A 184 -22.00 84.93 -30.60
C LYS A 184 -21.38 86.04 -31.44
N GLU A 185 -20.17 85.85 -31.96
CA GLU A 185 -19.53 86.83 -32.86
C GLU A 185 -20.25 86.92 -34.21
N LYS A 186 -20.69 85.79 -34.77
CA LYS A 186 -21.53 85.78 -35.97
C LYS A 186 -22.85 86.51 -35.75
N GLU A 187 -23.52 86.27 -34.62
CA GLU A 187 -24.75 86.98 -34.22
C GLU A 187 -24.49 88.49 -34.06
N LYS A 188 -23.38 88.87 -33.40
CA LYS A 188 -22.97 90.28 -33.27
C LYS A 188 -22.69 90.93 -34.62
N PHE A 189 -21.99 90.24 -35.53
CA PHE A 189 -21.72 90.73 -36.88
C PHE A 189 -23.02 90.90 -37.69
N GLN A 190 -23.96 89.96 -37.56
CA GLN A 190 -25.28 90.07 -38.20
C GLN A 190 -26.05 91.29 -37.69
N LEU A 191 -26.07 91.53 -36.38
CA LEU A 191 -26.70 92.71 -35.79
C LEU A 191 -26.06 94.01 -36.30
N LEU A 192 -24.72 94.08 -36.29
CA LEU A 192 -23.99 95.25 -36.80
C LEU A 192 -24.30 95.50 -38.28
N ASN A 193 -24.42 94.44 -39.08
CA ASN A 193 -24.75 94.54 -40.50
C ASN A 193 -26.21 94.98 -40.71
N GLN A 194 -27.13 94.58 -39.83
CA GLN A 194 -28.51 95.07 -39.81
C GLN A 194 -28.57 96.56 -39.44
N GLU A 195 -27.87 96.98 -38.39
CA GLU A 195 -27.76 98.39 -37.99
C GLU A 195 -27.14 99.23 -39.12
N LYS A 196 -26.07 98.74 -39.77
CA LYS A 196 -25.47 99.41 -40.93
C LYS A 196 -26.48 99.57 -42.07
N ALA A 197 -27.25 98.54 -42.39
CA ALA A 197 -28.29 98.62 -43.40
C ALA A 197 -29.43 99.58 -43.02
N GLU A 198 -29.71 99.76 -41.72
CA GLU A 198 -30.66 100.77 -41.23
C GLU A 198 -30.12 102.18 -41.37
N TRP A 199 -28.84 102.40 -41.05
CA TRP A 199 -28.16 103.68 -41.31
C TRP A 199 -28.09 104.02 -42.80
N GLU A 200 -27.78 103.04 -43.65
CA GLU A 200 -27.81 103.20 -45.11
C GLU A 200 -29.22 103.59 -45.58
N ARG A 201 -30.28 102.92 -45.08
CA ARG A 201 -31.68 103.32 -45.37
C ARG A 201 -32.05 104.69 -44.83
N GLN A 202 -31.56 105.10 -43.65
CA GLN A 202 -31.82 106.44 -43.12
C GLN A 202 -31.12 107.52 -43.95
N SER A 203 -29.89 107.26 -44.40
CA SER A 203 -29.19 108.13 -45.35
C SER A 203 -29.93 108.19 -46.69
N GLU A 204 -30.43 107.07 -47.19
CA GLU A 204 -31.26 107.02 -48.41
C GLU A 204 -32.59 107.79 -48.23
N LEU A 205 -33.21 107.76 -47.04
CA LEU A 205 -34.42 108.54 -46.73
C LEU A 205 -34.12 110.05 -46.59
N GLU A 206 -32.93 110.42 -46.11
CA GLU A 206 -32.46 111.82 -46.12
C GLU A 206 -32.17 112.30 -47.57
N ASP A 207 -31.66 111.42 -48.43
CA ASP A 207 -31.44 111.69 -49.86
C ASP A 207 -32.76 111.66 -50.68
N GLU A 208 -33.76 110.85 -50.31
CA GLU A 208 -35.07 110.75 -50.99
C GLU A 208 -36.10 111.80 -50.54
N HIS A 209 -35.87 112.54 -49.45
CA HIS A 209 -36.72 113.69 -49.08
C HIS A 209 -36.60 114.90 -50.05
N HIS A 210 -35.77 114.81 -51.09
CA HIS A 210 -35.61 115.83 -52.15
C HIS A 210 -36.28 115.49 -53.49
N ILE A 211 -36.89 114.32 -53.70
CA ILE A 211 -37.51 113.98 -55.00
C ILE A 211 -38.87 113.30 -54.82
N ASN A 212 -39.87 114.17 -54.71
CA ASN A 212 -41.18 114.04 -55.37
C ASN A 212 -42.23 113.08 -54.78
N THR A 213 -43.21 113.71 -54.12
CA THR A 213 -44.64 113.64 -54.50
C THR A 213 -44.93 112.95 -55.85
N LYS A 214 -45.56 111.75 -55.85
CA LYS A 214 -46.77 111.35 -56.63
C LYS A 214 -46.92 109.81 -56.83
N LEU A 215 -48.14 109.32 -56.56
CA LEU A 215 -48.92 108.22 -57.22
C LEU A 215 -48.79 106.72 -56.78
N ASN A 216 -49.82 106.24 -56.04
CA ASN A 216 -50.86 105.21 -56.35
C ASN A 216 -50.56 103.72 -56.78
N CYS A 217 -50.90 102.74 -55.89
CA CYS A 217 -51.70 101.44 -56.03
C CYS A 217 -51.34 100.30 -57.06
N PRO A 218 -51.83 99.02 -56.92
CA PRO A 218 -51.82 98.00 -55.83
C PRO A 218 -51.57 96.50 -56.24
N GLN A 219 -51.66 95.59 -55.23
CA GLN A 219 -52.00 94.13 -55.22
C GLN A 219 -50.91 93.06 -55.42
N PHE A 220 -50.73 92.16 -54.42
CA PHE A 220 -51.25 90.77 -54.34
C PHE A 220 -50.65 90.02 -53.11
N ALA A 221 -51.45 89.19 -52.44
CA ALA A 221 -51.08 88.26 -51.35
C ALA A 221 -51.16 86.79 -51.89
N PRO A 222 -51.01 85.67 -51.11
CA PRO A 222 -50.62 85.47 -49.69
C PRO A 222 -49.73 84.20 -49.43
N ARG A 223 -49.45 83.91 -48.13
CA ARG A 223 -49.44 82.60 -47.40
C ARG A 223 -48.16 82.41 -46.55
N LYS A 224 -48.18 82.43 -45.22
CA LYS A 224 -48.80 81.59 -44.15
C LYS A 224 -47.99 80.32 -43.75
N ARG A 225 -47.72 80.28 -42.43
CA ARG A 225 -47.44 79.15 -41.52
C ARG A 225 -45.97 78.71 -41.45
N GLY A 226 -45.32 78.59 -40.29
CA GLY A 226 -45.75 78.63 -38.89
C GLY A 226 -45.22 77.41 -38.13
N ILE A 227 -44.64 77.66 -36.93
CA ILE A 227 -44.71 76.80 -35.72
C ILE A 227 -43.88 75.50 -35.80
N SER A 228 -43.18 75.01 -34.76
CA SER A 228 -42.69 75.51 -33.47
C SER A 228 -41.86 74.39 -32.82
N THR A 229 -41.15 74.74 -31.74
CA THR A 229 -40.91 73.91 -30.52
C THR A 229 -40.14 72.60 -30.66
N ASN A 230 -39.45 72.09 -29.65
CA ASN A 230 -38.73 72.62 -28.49
C ASN A 230 -38.12 71.36 -27.85
N ARG A 231 -37.00 71.55 -27.17
CA ARG A 231 -36.61 70.84 -25.93
C ARG A 231 -36.25 69.34 -25.97
N SER A 232 -35.00 69.10 -25.57
CA SER A 232 -34.56 68.54 -24.27
C SER A 232 -35.11 67.15 -23.87
N VAL A 233 -34.43 66.24 -23.18
CA VAL A 233 -33.18 66.17 -22.42
C VAL A 233 -33.16 64.73 -21.86
N LEU A 234 -31.96 64.18 -21.56
CA LEU A 234 -31.56 63.16 -20.55
C LEU A 234 -32.62 62.14 -20.05
N LYS A 235 -32.34 60.86 -19.78
CA LYS A 235 -31.33 60.32 -18.84
C LYS A 235 -31.45 58.78 -18.76
N SER A 236 -30.32 58.12 -18.51
CA SER A 236 -30.06 56.97 -17.59
C SER A 236 -30.89 55.65 -17.59
N SER A 237 -30.13 54.56 -17.77
CA SER A 237 -29.85 53.44 -16.82
C SER A 237 -30.79 52.24 -16.62
N THR A 238 -30.13 51.09 -16.42
CA THR A 238 -30.38 49.92 -15.53
C THR A 238 -30.99 48.62 -16.07
N GLY A 239 -30.31 47.51 -15.69
CA GLY A 239 -30.83 46.19 -15.35
C GLY A 239 -31.00 45.20 -16.51
N SER A 240 -30.86 43.87 -16.36
CA SER A 240 -30.34 42.99 -15.30
C SER A 240 -30.38 41.56 -15.87
N LEU A 241 -29.57 40.69 -15.27
CA LEU A 241 -29.38 39.26 -15.51
C LEU A 241 -30.66 38.39 -15.43
N SER A 242 -30.60 37.22 -16.06
CA SER A 242 -31.40 36.04 -15.71
C SER A 242 -30.49 34.80 -15.80
N PRO A 243 -30.40 33.93 -14.76
CA PRO A 243 -29.71 32.66 -14.86
C PRO A 243 -30.68 31.48 -15.01
N ARG A 244 -30.33 30.58 -15.93
CA ARG A 244 -30.93 29.25 -16.12
C ARG A 244 -30.56 28.32 -14.95
N GLY A 245 -31.49 27.43 -14.61
CA GLY A 245 -31.44 26.54 -13.46
C GLY A 245 -30.20 25.65 -13.39
N GLN A 246 -29.61 25.62 -12.19
CA GLN A 246 -28.64 24.61 -11.76
C GLN A 246 -29.38 23.57 -10.90
N GLN A 247 -29.17 22.29 -11.19
CA GLN A 247 -29.50 21.21 -10.25
C GLN A 247 -28.78 21.46 -8.93
N ARG A 248 -29.48 21.32 -7.81
CA ARG A 248 -28.92 21.54 -6.48
C ARG A 248 -27.91 20.43 -6.15
N THR A 249 -26.63 20.78 -6.07
CA THR A 249 -25.60 19.88 -5.51
C THR A 249 -25.70 19.90 -3.99
N LEU A 250 -25.90 18.74 -3.38
CA LEU A 250 -26.13 18.57 -1.94
C LEU A 250 -24.83 18.49 -1.14
N LYS A 251 -23.80 17.83 -1.67
CA LYS A 251 -22.47 17.74 -1.06
C LYS A 251 -21.39 17.55 -2.12
N ARG A 252 -20.19 18.05 -1.87
CA ARG A 252 -19.00 17.82 -2.70
C ARG A 252 -17.80 17.51 -1.83
N GLY A 253 -16.84 16.73 -2.35
CA GLY A 253 -15.60 16.45 -1.65
C GLY A 253 -14.82 15.29 -2.25
N TRP A 254 -13.56 15.17 -1.85
CA TRP A 254 -12.66 14.10 -2.25
C TRP A 254 -13.01 12.80 -1.52
N LEU A 255 -13.14 11.71 -2.26
CA LEU A 255 -13.27 10.34 -1.74
C LEU A 255 -12.37 9.42 -2.57
N GLU A 256 -11.76 8.45 -1.89
CA GLU A 256 -11.00 7.35 -2.50
C GLU A 256 -11.95 6.17 -2.76
N VAL A 257 -11.85 5.54 -3.93
CA VAL A 257 -12.70 4.40 -4.32
C VAL A 257 -11.91 3.10 -4.21
N LEU A 258 -12.23 2.30 -3.19
CA LEU A 258 -11.50 1.07 -2.87
C LEU A 258 -12.06 -0.20 -3.52
N GLY A 259 -13.23 -0.15 -4.16
CA GLY A 259 -13.79 -1.34 -4.81
C GLY A 259 -15.02 -1.07 -5.68
N GLY A 260 -15.13 -1.85 -6.76
CA GLY A 260 -16.24 -1.87 -7.73
C GLY A 260 -16.36 -3.25 -8.39
N PRO A 261 -17.42 -3.53 -9.17
CA PRO A 261 -17.78 -4.87 -9.63
C PRO A 261 -16.73 -5.59 -10.51
N ASP A 262 -15.79 -4.88 -11.12
CA ASP A 262 -14.75 -5.45 -11.98
C ASP A 262 -13.39 -5.70 -11.29
N LYS A 263 -13.24 -5.41 -9.99
CA LYS A 263 -11.94 -5.52 -9.30
C LYS A 263 -11.80 -6.86 -8.57
N LYS A 264 -11.26 -7.87 -9.26
CA LYS A 264 -10.92 -9.19 -8.70
C LYS A 264 -9.64 -9.23 -7.85
N ASN A 265 -8.90 -8.12 -7.77
CA ASN A 265 -7.70 -8.00 -6.93
C ASN A 265 -7.85 -6.78 -6.00
N GLN A 266 -7.61 -6.96 -4.71
CA GLN A 266 -7.77 -5.94 -3.65
C GLN A 266 -6.71 -4.81 -3.67
N GLU A 267 -5.93 -4.64 -4.74
CA GLU A 267 -4.73 -3.78 -4.76
C GLU A 267 -4.76 -2.61 -5.75
N GLU A 268 -5.84 -2.39 -6.50
CA GLU A 268 -5.95 -1.23 -7.41
C GLU A 268 -6.97 -0.21 -6.88
N SER A 269 -6.50 0.71 -6.02
CA SER A 269 -7.28 1.91 -5.68
C SER A 269 -7.39 2.80 -6.92
N GLU A 270 -8.62 3.16 -7.28
CA GLU A 270 -8.80 4.37 -8.07
C GLU A 270 -8.52 5.50 -7.09
N GLY A 271 -7.45 6.26 -7.34
CA GLY A 271 -6.99 7.33 -6.46
C GLY A 271 -8.08 8.33 -6.11
N GLU A 272 -7.77 9.32 -5.27
CA GLU A 272 -8.75 10.30 -4.80
C GLU A 272 -9.50 10.96 -5.97
N LEU A 273 -10.83 10.74 -6.03
CA LEU A 273 -11.73 11.37 -6.99
C LEU A 273 -12.56 12.43 -6.26
N PHE A 274 -12.87 13.52 -6.96
CA PHE A 274 -13.75 14.55 -6.45
C PHE A 274 -15.21 14.21 -6.76
N PHE A 275 -15.99 13.91 -5.72
CA PHE A 275 -17.39 13.52 -5.87
C PHE A 275 -18.35 14.69 -5.68
N THR A 276 -19.42 14.70 -6.46
CA THR A 276 -20.59 15.56 -6.24
C THR A 276 -21.85 14.74 -6.05
N LEU A 277 -22.53 14.94 -4.92
CA LEU A 277 -23.84 14.37 -4.62
C LEU A 277 -24.94 15.30 -5.12
N THR A 278 -25.84 14.74 -5.90
CA THR A 278 -27.11 15.36 -6.32
C THR A 278 -28.27 14.53 -5.75
N GLU A 279 -29.51 15.03 -5.86
CA GLU A 279 -30.71 14.29 -5.42
C GLU A 279 -30.87 12.93 -6.14
N GLU A 280 -30.30 12.76 -7.34
CA GLU A 280 -30.51 11.56 -8.17
C GLU A 280 -29.26 10.70 -8.34
N SER A 281 -28.05 11.27 -8.17
CA SER A 281 -26.80 10.56 -8.47
C SER A 281 -25.59 11.08 -7.69
N LEU A 282 -24.63 10.18 -7.50
CA LEU A 282 -23.28 10.44 -7.02
C LEU A 282 -22.31 10.31 -8.20
N THR A 283 -21.64 11.40 -8.57
CA THR A 283 -20.70 11.46 -9.72
C THR A 283 -19.29 11.84 -9.27
N GLY A 284 -18.29 11.05 -9.65
CA GLY A 284 -16.87 11.27 -9.40
C GLY A 284 -16.15 11.84 -10.62
N TYR A 285 -15.31 12.85 -10.37
CA TYR A 285 -14.47 13.55 -11.35
C TYR A 285 -13.01 13.43 -10.95
N GLU A 286 -12.09 13.44 -11.91
CA GLU A 286 -10.64 13.45 -11.64
C GLU A 286 -10.11 14.83 -11.19
N SER A 287 -10.94 15.88 -11.23
CA SER A 287 -10.56 17.24 -10.84
C SER A 287 -11.72 18.02 -10.21
N GLU A 288 -11.39 18.92 -9.28
CA GLU A 288 -12.31 19.84 -8.61
C GLU A 288 -12.87 20.94 -9.55
N SER A 289 -12.20 21.19 -10.68
CA SER A 289 -12.56 22.24 -11.65
C SER A 289 -13.70 21.83 -12.58
N ILE A 290 -14.88 21.57 -12.03
CA ILE A 290 -16.06 21.05 -12.74
C ILE A 290 -16.67 22.06 -13.73
N GLU A 291 -16.43 23.37 -13.57
CA GLU A 291 -17.16 24.41 -14.32
C GLU A 291 -16.87 24.44 -15.84
N MET A 292 -15.89 23.69 -16.36
CA MET A 292 -15.59 23.63 -17.80
C MET A 292 -15.14 22.24 -18.32
N LEU A 293 -15.58 21.14 -17.71
CA LEU A 293 -15.23 19.79 -18.19
C LEU A 293 -16.29 19.22 -19.15
N PRO A 294 -15.89 18.58 -20.27
CA PRO A 294 -16.82 17.88 -21.16
C PRO A 294 -17.51 16.71 -20.42
N PRO A 295 -18.72 16.29 -20.87
CA PRO A 295 -19.46 15.19 -20.23
C PRO A 295 -18.72 13.85 -20.21
N ASP A 296 -17.63 13.73 -20.97
CA ASP A 296 -16.77 12.54 -21.04
C ASP A 296 -15.73 12.47 -19.91
N SER A 297 -15.67 13.47 -19.01
CA SER A 297 -14.76 13.51 -17.85
C SER A 297 -15.32 12.82 -16.59
N ILE A 298 -16.41 12.06 -16.73
CA ILE A 298 -17.04 11.31 -15.63
C ILE A 298 -16.29 10.00 -15.45
N SER A 299 -15.53 9.87 -14.37
CA SER A 299 -14.84 8.63 -14.03
C SER A 299 -15.83 7.60 -13.46
N THR A 300 -16.71 8.02 -12.55
CA THR A 300 -17.70 7.14 -11.93
C THR A 300 -19.06 7.84 -11.77
N LYS A 301 -20.16 7.18 -12.12
CA LYS A 301 -21.52 7.68 -11.87
C LYS A 301 -22.42 6.60 -11.30
N ILE A 302 -22.87 6.80 -10.07
CA ILE A 302 -23.80 5.91 -9.35
C ILE A 302 -25.17 6.59 -9.26
N ASN A 303 -26.20 5.90 -9.73
CA ASN A 303 -27.58 6.37 -9.61
C ASN A 303 -28.17 5.90 -8.27
N LEU A 304 -28.62 6.84 -7.44
CA LEU A 304 -29.09 6.55 -6.09
C LEU A 304 -30.38 5.70 -6.08
N GLY A 305 -31.23 5.77 -7.10
CA GLY A 305 -32.43 4.93 -7.21
C GLY A 305 -32.15 3.44 -7.39
N LYS A 306 -30.91 3.09 -7.76
CA LYS A 306 -30.43 1.71 -7.87
C LYS A 306 -29.70 1.23 -6.62
N VAL A 307 -29.45 2.09 -5.65
CA VAL A 307 -28.85 1.73 -4.36
C VAL A 307 -29.93 1.08 -3.48
N GLU A 308 -29.60 -0.06 -2.90
CA GLU A 308 -30.43 -0.84 -1.99
C GLU A 308 -30.15 -0.46 -0.54
N ASP A 309 -28.87 -0.30 -0.17
CA ASP A 309 -28.46 0.01 1.20
C ASP A 309 -27.11 0.75 1.22
N VAL A 310 -26.86 1.48 2.31
CA VAL A 310 -25.59 2.15 2.61
C VAL A 310 -25.12 1.78 4.01
N VAL A 311 -23.92 1.21 4.10
CA VAL A 311 -23.31 0.79 5.37
C VAL A 311 -22.10 1.64 5.68
N LEU A 312 -22.02 2.18 6.90
CA LEU A 312 -20.85 2.90 7.38
C LEU A 312 -19.80 1.90 7.90
N ASN A 313 -18.57 1.99 7.40
CA ASN A 313 -17.47 1.09 7.70
C ASN A 313 -16.25 1.90 8.19
N GLY A 314 -16.24 2.27 9.47
CA GLY A 314 -15.17 3.06 10.08
C GLY A 314 -15.04 4.45 9.42
N ASN A 315 -13.92 4.67 8.73
CA ASN A 315 -13.63 5.93 8.02
C ASN A 315 -14.12 5.94 6.56
N GLY A 316 -14.92 4.94 6.16
CA GLY A 316 -15.52 4.83 4.84
C GLY A 316 -16.98 4.40 4.88
N PHE A 317 -17.60 4.31 3.72
CA PHE A 317 -18.96 3.77 3.56
C PHE A 317 -19.06 2.91 2.31
N THR A 318 -19.94 1.92 2.33
CA THR A 318 -20.18 1.01 1.20
C THR A 318 -21.62 1.17 0.70
N LEU A 319 -21.77 1.43 -0.59
CA LEU A 319 -23.04 1.44 -1.31
C LEU A 319 -23.29 0.05 -1.90
N LYS A 320 -24.43 -0.55 -1.58
CA LYS A 320 -24.88 -1.80 -2.20
C LYS A 320 -25.98 -1.48 -3.21
N LEU A 321 -25.80 -1.87 -4.48
CA LEU A 321 -26.83 -1.72 -5.50
C LEU A 321 -27.78 -2.92 -5.51
N LYS A 322 -29.00 -2.70 -6.00
CA LYS A 322 -30.01 -3.75 -6.26
C LYS A 322 -29.52 -4.83 -7.24
N SER A 323 -28.50 -4.53 -8.05
CA SER A 323 -27.81 -5.49 -8.92
C SER A 323 -26.91 -6.46 -8.15
N GLY A 324 -26.64 -6.21 -6.86
CA GLY A 324 -25.68 -6.96 -6.05
C GLY A 324 -24.27 -6.39 -6.07
N GLU A 325 -24.01 -5.34 -6.86
CA GLU A 325 -22.72 -4.66 -6.93
C GLU A 325 -22.48 -3.81 -5.67
N MET A 326 -21.23 -3.78 -5.21
CA MET A 326 -20.84 -3.01 -4.03
C MET A 326 -19.72 -2.02 -4.38
N PHE A 327 -19.90 -0.77 -3.97
CA PHE A 327 -18.89 0.28 -4.09
C PHE A 327 -18.47 0.77 -2.73
N THR A 328 -17.17 0.72 -2.43
CA THR A 328 -16.61 1.17 -1.14
C THR A 328 -15.84 2.46 -1.32
N PHE A 329 -16.21 3.47 -0.54
CA PHE A 329 -15.62 4.81 -0.53
C PHE A 329 -14.95 5.07 0.81
N VAL A 330 -13.78 5.69 0.79
CA VAL A 330 -13.08 6.17 1.99
C VAL A 330 -12.81 7.66 1.84
N GLY A 331 -13.00 8.41 2.91
CA GLY A 331 -12.68 9.83 2.87
C GLY A 331 -13.06 10.56 4.14
N ASN A 332 -12.61 11.81 4.23
CA ASN A 332 -12.94 12.66 5.35
C ASN A 332 -14.47 12.86 5.42
N ASP A 333 -15.02 12.73 6.62
CA ASP A 333 -16.46 12.94 6.89
C ASP A 333 -17.40 11.88 6.25
N ALA A 334 -16.93 10.62 6.17
CA ALA A 334 -17.71 9.47 5.67
C ALA A 334 -19.09 9.29 6.34
N SER A 335 -19.21 9.59 7.63
CA SER A 335 -20.49 9.54 8.37
C SER A 335 -21.53 10.50 7.81
N SER A 336 -21.12 11.72 7.46
CA SER A 336 -22.01 12.72 6.87
C SER A 336 -22.40 12.37 5.43
N TRP A 337 -21.49 11.78 4.65
CA TRP A 337 -21.83 11.23 3.33
C TRP A 337 -22.84 10.08 3.45
N CYS A 338 -22.61 9.13 4.36
CA CYS A 338 -23.51 8.01 4.60
C CYS A 338 -24.90 8.47 5.04
N ASN A 339 -25.01 9.41 5.97
CA ASN A 339 -26.28 9.94 6.44
C ASN A 339 -27.05 10.66 5.33
N LEU A 340 -26.39 11.53 4.56
CA LEU A 340 -27.04 12.23 3.44
C LEU A 340 -27.54 11.26 2.36
N ILE A 341 -26.78 10.22 2.05
CA ILE A 341 -27.22 9.23 1.06
C ILE A 341 -28.38 8.41 1.62
N LYS A 342 -28.35 8.01 2.90
CA LYS A 342 -29.48 7.33 3.57
C LYS A 342 -30.76 8.15 3.54
N ASP A 343 -30.68 9.46 3.76
CA ASP A 343 -31.83 10.36 3.72
C ASP A 343 -32.42 10.51 2.29
N LEU A 344 -31.63 10.18 1.26
CA LEU A 344 -32.03 10.23 -0.15
C LEU A 344 -32.46 8.87 -0.72
N LEU A 345 -32.29 7.78 0.03
CA LEU A 345 -32.80 6.47 -0.37
C LEU A 345 -34.32 6.40 -0.16
N PRO A 346 -35.08 5.83 -1.11
CA PRO A 346 -36.54 5.72 -1.03
C PRO A 346 -37.05 4.72 0.00
#